data_AF-A0A5S3V8K0-F1
#
_entry.id   AF-A0A5S3V8K0-F1
#
_cell.length_a   1.000
_cell.length_b   1.000
_cell.length_c   1.000
_cell.angle_alpha   90.00
_cell.angle_beta   90.00
_cell.angle_gamma   90.00
#
_symmetry.space_group_name_H-M   'P 1'
#
loop_
_entity.id
_entity.type
_entity.pdbx_description
1 polymer ?
#
loop_
_entity_poly.entity_id
_entity_poly.type
_entity_poly.pdbx_seq_one_letter_code
_entity_poly.pdbx_strand_id
1 'polypeptide(L)'
;MALLENLTIKRRLQLNALVVGIAMLVMLFVIILEAKTMLRLNETIEYAEELDVHELAMRKYEKNFLFYKDTDALEKFEAEYAKLQQKIVYLAEIFTEFDIDATQLSEFKRLSSAYNQDFHAVVELQKVIGLHPKDALYGELRGAVHKVETLLKQRKNFELLTTMLQLRRAEKDFMLRFNLKYLTKFDKLIATFNTQITQAGFERPYQDNLLVLVAEYQQKFGALVSAQQTLGLSLDDGALGKMKLNVQKSDKVVADIVEQTKLEIKLNVEQTQFMGVSIFIVAAVIVMILVLLTSRSIIQPVERVYQTIERIRRENNLSVTIEQSGNDEITVMTRDFNSLVGDFRILIAEVNSALGTINDATQHLTETTAQTSSGMHEQLHEADMVATAATEMQATIQDISHNTEAAAQKAESTNNNAQQGRNEVDATIKHIMVLSDSLAGASDVVSQLEKDGETIGSVLDVIRGIAEQTNLLALNAAIEAARAGEQGRGFAVVADEVRSLAQRTQDSTQEIESIISTLQQRTREVVNIMEQCRLQGSESVSQAEKAGELLTSITTDVQTIMDMSTHIATAIDEQNQVASEVNKNVVRIRDIAQVASEHAQSNAQSSEEVSEQASVLHQAVAKYKV
;
A
#
# COMPACT_ATOMS: atom_id res chain seq x y z
N MET A 1 -18.63 -23.31 -22.04
CA MET A 1 -18.07 -22.24 -21.15
C MET A 1 -17.13 -22.82 -20.10
N ALA A 2 -17.51 -23.87 -19.36
CA ALA A 2 -16.66 -24.46 -18.29
C ALA A 2 -15.23 -24.88 -18.71
N LEU A 3 -15.02 -25.27 -19.96
CA LEU A 3 -13.68 -25.65 -20.48
C LEU A 3 -12.73 -24.45 -20.65
N LEU A 4 -13.26 -23.25 -20.93
CA LEU A 4 -12.46 -22.04 -21.05
C LEU A 4 -12.13 -21.46 -19.67
N GLU A 5 -13.06 -21.49 -18.72
CA GLU A 5 -12.91 -20.89 -17.39
C GLU A 5 -11.77 -21.49 -16.54
N ASN A 6 -11.38 -22.75 -16.80
CA ASN A 6 -10.26 -23.41 -16.13
C ASN A 6 -8.90 -23.22 -16.84
N LEU A 7 -8.86 -22.53 -17.97
CA LEU A 7 -7.62 -22.20 -18.67
C LEU A 7 -7.17 -20.79 -18.32
N THR A 8 -5.86 -20.58 -18.25
CA THR A 8 -5.29 -19.24 -18.13
C THR A 8 -5.64 -18.37 -19.34
N ILE A 9 -5.69 -17.06 -19.17
CA ILE A 9 -5.97 -16.10 -20.25
C ILE A 9 -4.97 -16.32 -21.40
N LYS A 10 -3.70 -16.56 -21.06
CA LYS A 10 -2.66 -16.90 -22.04
C LYS A 10 -3.02 -18.12 -22.88
N ARG A 11 -3.49 -19.21 -22.26
CA ARG A 11 -3.88 -20.44 -22.98
C ARG A 11 -5.13 -20.23 -23.84
N ARG A 12 -6.10 -19.42 -23.39
CA ARG A 12 -7.28 -19.06 -24.20
C ARG A 12 -6.86 -18.28 -25.47
N LEU A 13 -5.97 -17.30 -25.33
CA LEU A 13 -5.46 -16.53 -26.47
C LEU A 13 -4.62 -17.40 -27.44
N GLN A 14 -3.81 -18.32 -26.92
CA GLN A 14 -3.09 -19.30 -27.75
C GLN A 14 -4.04 -20.21 -28.53
N LEU A 15 -5.14 -20.64 -27.92
CA LEU A 15 -6.17 -21.45 -28.58
C LEU A 15 -6.89 -20.65 -29.68
N ASN A 16 -7.24 -19.38 -29.43
CA ASN A 16 -7.78 -18.50 -30.46
C ASN A 16 -6.80 -18.35 -31.65
N ALA A 17 -5.52 -18.09 -31.37
CA ALA A 17 -4.50 -17.93 -32.41
C ALA A 17 -4.31 -19.22 -33.23
N LEU A 18 -4.34 -20.39 -32.58
CA LEU A 18 -4.27 -21.68 -33.25
C LEU A 18 -5.47 -21.90 -34.19
N VAL A 19 -6.69 -21.63 -33.72
CA VAL A 19 -7.90 -21.79 -34.54
C VAL A 19 -7.90 -20.84 -35.75
N VAL A 20 -7.49 -19.59 -35.56
CA VAL A 20 -7.32 -18.63 -36.67
C VAL A 20 -6.27 -19.12 -37.66
N GLY A 21 -5.12 -19.61 -37.18
CA GLY A 21 -4.06 -20.15 -38.04
C GLY A 21 -4.53 -21.35 -38.87
N ILE A 22 -5.29 -22.28 -38.26
CA ILE A 22 -5.88 -23.41 -38.97
C ILE A 22 -6.90 -22.92 -40.02
N ALA A 23 -7.78 -21.98 -39.67
CA ALA A 23 -8.76 -21.41 -40.60
C ALA A 23 -8.09 -20.73 -41.80
N MET A 24 -6.97 -20.02 -41.59
CA MET A 24 -6.18 -19.42 -42.67
C MET A 24 -5.53 -20.47 -43.58
N LEU A 25 -5.00 -21.56 -43.01
CA LEU A 25 -4.44 -22.65 -43.81
C LEU A 25 -5.52 -23.36 -44.65
N VAL A 26 -6.70 -23.59 -44.08
CA VAL A 26 -7.85 -24.15 -44.81
C VAL A 26 -8.28 -23.20 -45.94
N MET A 27 -8.37 -21.90 -45.68
CA MET A 27 -8.68 -20.90 -46.72
C MET A 27 -7.65 -20.87 -47.83
N LEU A 28 -6.35 -20.90 -47.49
CA LEU A 28 -5.28 -20.94 -48.49
C LEU A 28 -5.41 -22.20 -49.36
N PHE A 29 -5.72 -23.35 -48.75
CA PHE A 29 -5.94 -24.59 -49.49
C PHE A 29 -7.15 -24.52 -50.43
N VAL A 30 -8.29 -23.96 -49.97
CA VAL A 30 -9.50 -23.76 -50.79
C VAL A 30 -9.21 -22.83 -51.97
N ILE A 31 -8.52 -21.71 -51.75
CA ILE A 31 -8.14 -20.77 -52.82
C ILE A 31 -7.24 -21.45 -53.87
N ILE A 32 -6.28 -22.27 -53.45
CA ILE A 32 -5.40 -23.01 -54.38
C ILE A 32 -6.22 -24.00 -55.21
N LEU A 33 -7.19 -24.69 -54.61
CA LEU A 33 -8.07 -25.62 -55.32
C LEU A 33 -8.98 -24.88 -56.31
N GLU A 34 -9.60 -23.76 -55.92
CA GLU A 34 -10.44 -22.93 -56.78
C GLU A 34 -9.64 -22.41 -57.99
N ALA A 35 -8.43 -21.90 -57.78
CA ALA A 35 -7.56 -21.41 -58.84
C ALA A 35 -7.19 -22.51 -59.85
N LYS A 36 -6.87 -23.73 -59.39
CA LYS A 36 -6.59 -24.88 -60.26
C LYS A 36 -7.81 -25.30 -61.08
N THR A 37 -8.98 -25.33 -60.44
CA THR A 37 -10.24 -25.70 -61.06
C THR A 37 -10.62 -24.69 -62.15
N MET A 38 -10.49 -23.40 -61.87
CA MET A 38 -10.76 -22.32 -62.81
C MET A 38 -9.83 -22.35 -64.03
N LEU A 39 -8.54 -22.64 -63.83
CA LEU A 39 -7.59 -22.77 -64.93
C LEU A 39 -7.97 -23.92 -65.88
N ARG A 40 -8.34 -25.10 -65.35
CA ARG A 40 -8.83 -26.22 -66.18
C ARG A 40 -10.14 -25.92 -66.91
N LEU A 41 -11.08 -25.24 -66.25
CA LEU A 41 -12.34 -24.83 -66.87
C LEU A 41 -12.10 -23.86 -68.06
N ASN A 42 -11.13 -22.94 -67.96
CA ASN A 42 -10.77 -22.08 -69.09
C ASN A 42 -10.14 -22.86 -70.26
N GLU A 43 -9.22 -23.81 -69.99
CA GLU A 43 -8.65 -24.69 -71.02
C GLU A 43 -9.74 -25.48 -71.77
N THR A 44 -10.84 -25.81 -71.08
CA THR A 44 -11.99 -26.51 -71.69
C THR A 44 -12.66 -25.67 -72.77
N ILE A 45 -12.86 -24.36 -72.53
CA ILE A 45 -13.46 -23.44 -73.51
C ILE A 45 -12.53 -23.29 -74.71
N GLU A 46 -11.24 -23.10 -74.46
CA GLU A 46 -10.23 -22.96 -75.51
C GLU A 46 -10.22 -24.18 -76.43
N TYR A 47 -10.19 -25.39 -75.87
CA TYR A 47 -10.20 -26.62 -76.67
C TYR A 47 -11.50 -26.82 -77.44
N ALA A 48 -12.66 -26.42 -76.89
CA ALA A 48 -13.93 -26.49 -77.62
C ALA A 48 -13.94 -25.53 -78.82
N GLU A 49 -13.44 -24.30 -78.67
CA GLU A 49 -13.34 -23.33 -79.78
C GLU A 49 -12.33 -23.77 -80.85
N GLU A 50 -11.24 -24.40 -80.46
CA GLU A 50 -10.25 -24.94 -81.40
C GLU A 50 -10.79 -26.06 -82.30
N LEU A 51 -11.86 -26.78 -81.88
CA LEU A 51 -12.50 -27.78 -82.74
C LEU A 51 -13.05 -27.15 -84.03
N ASP A 52 -13.77 -26.03 -83.90
CA ASP A 52 -14.32 -25.29 -85.05
C ASP A 52 -13.19 -24.72 -85.92
N VAL A 53 -12.12 -24.20 -85.29
CA VAL A 53 -10.95 -23.67 -86.00
C VAL A 53 -10.29 -24.75 -86.87
N HIS A 54 -10.05 -25.94 -86.34
CA HIS A 54 -9.42 -27.03 -87.08
C HIS A 54 -10.35 -27.59 -88.17
N GLU A 55 -11.66 -27.69 -87.92
CA GLU A 55 -12.62 -28.10 -88.94
C GLU A 55 -12.72 -27.10 -90.11
N LEU A 56 -12.72 -25.80 -89.83
CA LEU A 56 -12.67 -24.75 -90.85
C LEU A 56 -11.36 -24.79 -91.64
N ALA A 57 -10.23 -25.09 -90.99
CA ALA A 57 -8.95 -25.26 -91.64
C ALA A 57 -8.93 -26.50 -92.56
N MET A 58 -9.48 -27.63 -92.11
CA MET A 58 -9.69 -28.81 -92.96
C MET A 58 -10.52 -28.44 -94.20
N ARG A 59 -11.63 -27.71 -94.05
CA ARG A 59 -12.47 -27.29 -95.17
C ARG A 59 -11.76 -26.39 -96.17
N LYS A 60 -10.87 -25.52 -95.69
CA LYS A 60 -10.02 -24.69 -96.55
C LYS A 60 -9.14 -25.57 -97.45
N TYR A 61 -8.50 -26.60 -96.89
CA TYR A 61 -7.63 -27.50 -97.65
C TYR A 61 -8.41 -28.46 -98.56
N GLU A 62 -9.57 -28.94 -98.13
CA GLU A 62 -10.52 -29.68 -98.98
C GLU A 62 -10.83 -28.89 -100.26
N LYS A 63 -11.26 -27.63 -100.11
CA LYS A 63 -11.58 -26.76 -101.25
C LYS A 63 -10.37 -26.53 -102.15
N ASN A 64 -9.18 -26.33 -101.59
CA ASN A 64 -7.96 -26.17 -102.38
C ASN A 64 -7.72 -27.38 -103.28
N PHE A 65 -7.88 -28.60 -102.75
CA PHE A 65 -7.77 -29.82 -103.55
C PHE A 65 -8.89 -29.91 -104.60
N LEU A 66 -10.15 -29.65 -104.23
CA LEU A 66 -11.27 -29.78 -105.16
C LEU A 66 -11.19 -28.82 -106.35
N PHE A 67 -10.78 -27.57 -106.13
CA PHE A 67 -10.71 -26.55 -107.18
C PHE A 67 -9.40 -26.56 -107.96
N TYR A 68 -8.26 -26.64 -107.26
CA TYR A 68 -6.94 -26.48 -107.88
C TYR A 68 -6.22 -27.80 -108.12
N LYS A 69 -6.74 -28.91 -107.60
CA LYS A 69 -6.06 -30.23 -107.60
C LYS A 69 -4.71 -30.17 -106.89
N ASP A 70 -4.60 -29.26 -105.92
CA ASP A 70 -3.40 -29.05 -105.11
C ASP A 70 -3.15 -30.25 -104.19
N THR A 71 -2.09 -31.01 -104.46
CA THR A 71 -1.72 -32.18 -103.67
C THR A 71 -1.13 -31.81 -102.30
N ASP A 72 -0.53 -30.63 -102.15
CA ASP A 72 0.04 -30.18 -100.87
C ASP A 72 -1.08 -29.86 -99.86
N ALA A 73 -2.28 -29.56 -100.35
CA ALA A 73 -3.45 -29.40 -99.51
C ALA A 73 -3.86 -30.71 -98.79
N LEU A 74 -3.52 -31.88 -99.33
CA LEU A 74 -3.85 -33.17 -98.70
C LEU A 74 -3.05 -33.38 -97.40
N GLU A 75 -1.75 -33.10 -97.42
CA GLU A 75 -0.90 -33.25 -96.22
C GLU A 75 -1.31 -32.26 -95.12
N LYS A 76 -1.69 -31.04 -95.51
CA LYS A 76 -2.20 -30.03 -94.58
C LYS A 76 -3.58 -30.38 -94.02
N PHE A 77 -4.45 -31.00 -94.82
CA PHE A 77 -5.73 -31.52 -94.35
C PHE A 77 -5.54 -32.59 -93.26
N GLU A 78 -4.63 -33.55 -93.50
CA GLU A 78 -4.32 -34.59 -92.52
C GLU A 78 -3.69 -34.03 -91.23
N ALA A 79 -2.81 -33.03 -91.34
CA ALA A 79 -2.23 -32.37 -90.18
C ALA A 79 -3.28 -31.67 -89.31
N GLU A 80 -4.26 -31.00 -89.93
CA GLU A 80 -5.36 -30.35 -89.18
C GLU A 80 -6.34 -31.38 -88.60
N TYR A 81 -6.62 -32.49 -89.31
CA TYR A 81 -7.43 -33.59 -88.77
C TYR A 81 -6.78 -34.25 -87.55
N ALA A 82 -5.46 -34.47 -87.56
CA ALA A 82 -4.73 -35.01 -86.42
C ALA A 82 -4.82 -34.10 -85.18
N LYS A 83 -4.68 -32.78 -85.37
CA LYS A 83 -4.87 -31.79 -84.28
C LYS A 83 -6.30 -31.80 -83.76
N LEU A 84 -7.29 -31.84 -84.67
CA LEU A 84 -8.70 -31.96 -84.30
C LEU A 84 -8.95 -33.19 -83.41
N GLN A 85 -8.44 -34.36 -83.80
CA GLN A 85 -8.58 -35.58 -83.00
C GLN A 85 -7.89 -35.48 -81.63
N GLN A 86 -6.72 -34.83 -81.55
CA GLN A 86 -6.03 -34.60 -80.29
C GLN A 86 -6.87 -33.70 -79.35
N LYS A 87 -7.47 -32.62 -79.88
CA LYS A 87 -8.33 -31.72 -79.11
C LYS A 87 -9.62 -32.41 -78.65
N ILE A 88 -10.21 -33.28 -79.47
CA ILE A 88 -11.35 -34.12 -79.08
C ILE A 88 -10.99 -35.01 -77.87
N VAL A 89 -9.78 -35.59 -77.84
CA VAL A 89 -9.34 -36.43 -76.71
C VAL A 89 -9.18 -35.60 -75.43
N TYR A 90 -8.51 -34.44 -75.51
CA TYR A 90 -8.34 -33.56 -74.34
C TYR A 90 -9.68 -33.06 -73.81
N LEU A 91 -10.60 -32.68 -74.70
CA LEU A 91 -11.93 -32.24 -74.29
C LEU A 91 -12.73 -33.37 -73.63
N ALA A 92 -12.59 -34.62 -74.09
CA ALA A 92 -13.25 -35.78 -73.49
C ALA A 92 -12.72 -36.12 -72.08
N GLU A 93 -11.41 -36.00 -71.85
CA GLU A 93 -10.81 -36.17 -70.51
C GLU A 93 -11.37 -35.16 -69.52
N ILE A 94 -11.45 -33.89 -69.96
CA ILE A 94 -11.96 -32.81 -69.13
C ILE A 94 -13.47 -32.93 -68.90
N PHE A 95 -14.25 -33.32 -69.91
CA PHE A 95 -15.68 -33.56 -69.74
C PHE A 95 -15.94 -34.68 -68.72
N THR A 96 -15.10 -35.71 -68.68
CA THR A 96 -15.19 -36.77 -67.67
C THR A 96 -14.82 -36.27 -66.28
N GLU A 97 -13.83 -35.38 -66.16
CA GLU A 97 -13.43 -34.78 -64.88
C GLU A 97 -14.53 -33.90 -64.27
N PHE A 98 -15.26 -33.16 -65.10
CA PHE A 98 -16.30 -32.21 -64.68
C PHE A 98 -17.74 -32.73 -64.85
N ASP A 99 -17.92 -34.02 -65.16
CA ASP A 99 -19.22 -34.67 -65.37
C ASP A 99 -20.09 -33.96 -66.44
N ILE A 100 -19.45 -33.45 -67.50
CA ILE A 100 -20.10 -32.81 -68.65
C ILE A 100 -20.51 -33.88 -69.66
N ASP A 101 -21.73 -33.77 -70.21
CA ASP A 101 -22.24 -34.72 -71.21
C ASP A 101 -21.39 -34.74 -72.50
N ALA A 102 -20.67 -35.85 -72.71
CA ALA A 102 -19.81 -36.06 -73.86
C ALA A 102 -20.52 -36.66 -75.09
N THR A 103 -21.85 -36.73 -75.09
CA THR A 103 -22.65 -37.30 -76.19
C THR A 103 -22.39 -36.56 -77.51
N GLN A 104 -22.45 -35.22 -77.50
CA GLN A 104 -22.20 -34.42 -78.70
C GLN A 104 -20.75 -34.51 -79.17
N LEU A 105 -19.79 -34.51 -78.24
CA LEU A 105 -18.36 -34.66 -78.57
C LEU A 105 -18.06 -36.03 -79.22
N SER A 106 -18.72 -37.08 -78.75
CA SER A 106 -18.63 -38.42 -79.34
C SER A 106 -19.25 -38.47 -80.73
N GLU A 107 -20.39 -37.80 -80.92
CA GLU A 107 -21.01 -37.66 -82.24
C GLU A 107 -20.13 -36.86 -83.21
N PHE A 108 -19.52 -35.76 -82.75
CA PHE A 108 -18.59 -34.95 -83.52
C PHE A 108 -17.34 -35.74 -83.94
N LYS A 109 -16.78 -36.55 -83.03
CA LYS A 109 -15.68 -37.46 -83.37
C LYS A 109 -16.04 -38.42 -84.49
N ARG A 110 -17.24 -38.99 -84.43
CA ARG A 110 -17.75 -39.89 -85.48
C ARG A 110 -17.96 -39.16 -86.80
N LEU A 111 -18.53 -37.95 -86.78
CA LEU A 111 -18.79 -37.14 -87.97
C LEU A 111 -17.51 -36.63 -88.63
N SER A 112 -16.55 -36.12 -87.86
CA SER A 112 -15.23 -35.69 -88.35
C SER A 112 -14.43 -36.83 -88.96
N SER A 113 -14.52 -38.04 -88.37
CA SER A 113 -13.91 -39.24 -88.96
C SER A 113 -14.59 -39.66 -90.27
N ALA A 114 -15.93 -39.62 -90.32
CA ALA A 114 -16.68 -39.86 -91.55
C ALA A 114 -16.35 -38.82 -92.63
N TYR A 115 -16.18 -37.55 -92.26
CA TYR A 115 -15.74 -36.49 -93.15
C TYR A 115 -14.35 -36.76 -93.73
N ASN A 116 -13.36 -37.08 -92.91
CA ASN A 116 -12.01 -37.45 -93.39
C ASN A 116 -12.06 -38.63 -94.38
N GLN A 117 -12.83 -39.69 -94.06
CA GLN A 117 -13.00 -40.85 -94.95
C GLN A 117 -13.68 -40.50 -96.27
N ASP A 118 -14.76 -39.70 -96.22
CA ASP A 118 -15.48 -39.27 -97.42
C ASP A 118 -14.61 -38.37 -98.31
N PHE A 119 -13.79 -37.50 -97.71
CA PHE A 119 -12.83 -36.69 -98.46
C PHE A 119 -11.77 -37.56 -99.13
N HIS A 120 -11.20 -38.56 -98.44
CA HIS A 120 -10.29 -39.51 -99.07
C HIS A 120 -10.93 -40.26 -100.24
N ALA A 121 -12.19 -40.68 -100.11
CA ALA A 121 -12.92 -41.32 -101.19
C ALA A 121 -13.08 -40.37 -102.40
N VAL A 122 -13.37 -39.10 -102.15
CA VAL A 122 -13.43 -38.04 -103.17
C VAL A 122 -12.07 -37.83 -103.84
N VAL A 123 -10.98 -37.82 -103.07
CA VAL A 123 -9.60 -37.69 -103.57
C VAL A 123 -9.25 -38.86 -104.50
N GLU A 124 -9.54 -40.10 -104.10
CA GLU A 124 -9.27 -41.29 -104.91
C GLU A 124 -10.12 -41.32 -106.19
N LEU A 125 -11.42 -41.00 -106.11
CA LEU A 125 -12.28 -40.86 -107.30
C LEU A 125 -11.75 -39.77 -108.25
N GLN A 126 -11.28 -38.65 -107.70
CA GLN A 126 -10.70 -37.57 -108.49
C GLN A 126 -9.38 -37.98 -109.16
N LYS A 127 -8.54 -38.82 -108.52
CA LYS A 127 -7.34 -39.41 -109.14
C LYS A 127 -7.69 -40.37 -110.27
N VAL A 128 -8.74 -41.19 -110.10
CA VAL A 128 -9.25 -42.10 -111.15
C VAL A 128 -9.80 -41.33 -112.36
N ILE A 129 -10.48 -40.22 -112.14
CA ILE A 129 -10.93 -39.32 -113.22
C ILE A 129 -9.73 -38.65 -113.91
N GLY A 130 -8.76 -38.21 -113.11
CA GLY A 130 -7.52 -37.56 -113.52
C GLY A 130 -7.37 -36.19 -112.86
N LEU A 131 -6.16 -35.89 -112.36
CA LEU A 131 -5.82 -34.58 -111.79
C LEU A 131 -5.43 -33.58 -112.90
N HIS A 132 -4.84 -34.07 -113.99
CA HIS A 132 -4.49 -33.28 -115.16
C HIS A 132 -5.12 -33.83 -116.44
N PRO A 133 -5.27 -33.00 -117.50
CA PRO A 133 -5.95 -33.40 -118.75
C PRO A 133 -5.27 -34.51 -119.59
N LYS A 134 -4.21 -35.14 -119.07
CA LYS A 134 -3.45 -36.22 -119.71
C LYS A 134 -3.46 -37.51 -118.90
N ASP A 135 -4.04 -37.50 -117.70
CA ASP A 135 -3.92 -38.58 -116.74
C ASP A 135 -5.23 -39.35 -116.62
N ALA A 136 -5.12 -40.62 -116.21
CA ALA A 136 -6.23 -41.51 -115.89
C ALA A 136 -7.36 -41.51 -116.95
N LEU A 137 -8.64 -41.50 -116.55
CA LEU A 137 -9.76 -41.57 -117.50
C LEU A 137 -9.78 -40.41 -118.50
N TYR A 138 -9.38 -39.20 -118.10
CA TYR A 138 -9.22 -38.08 -119.04
C TYR A 138 -8.15 -38.35 -120.11
N GLY A 139 -6.99 -38.87 -119.70
CA GLY A 139 -5.90 -39.24 -120.59
C GLY A 139 -6.27 -40.37 -121.54
N GLU A 140 -6.90 -41.42 -121.01
CA GLU A 140 -7.36 -42.58 -121.78
C GLU A 140 -8.42 -42.19 -122.82
N LEU A 141 -9.41 -41.38 -122.42
CA LEU A 141 -10.43 -40.86 -123.32
C LEU A 141 -9.81 -40.03 -124.45
N ARG A 142 -8.90 -39.12 -124.09
CA ARG A 142 -8.17 -38.29 -125.06
C ARG A 142 -7.36 -39.16 -126.04
N GLY A 143 -6.75 -40.24 -125.55
CA GLY A 143 -6.04 -41.21 -126.38
C GLY A 143 -6.95 -41.91 -127.38
N ALA A 144 -8.11 -42.42 -126.92
CA ALA A 144 -9.10 -43.08 -127.77
C ALA A 144 -9.65 -42.14 -128.85
N VAL A 145 -10.00 -40.91 -128.47
CA VAL A 145 -10.39 -39.84 -129.40
C VAL A 145 -9.32 -39.61 -130.48
N HIS A 146 -8.06 -39.48 -130.07
CA HIS A 146 -6.97 -39.15 -130.99
C HIS A 146 -6.75 -40.26 -132.02
N LYS A 147 -6.89 -41.53 -131.63
CA LYS A 147 -6.85 -42.68 -132.57
C LYS A 147 -7.94 -42.58 -133.64
N VAL A 148 -9.19 -42.30 -133.24
CA VAL A 148 -10.33 -42.13 -134.16
C VAL A 148 -10.09 -40.93 -135.11
N GLU A 149 -9.71 -39.77 -134.56
CA GLU A 149 -9.45 -38.57 -135.37
C GLU A 149 -8.30 -38.76 -136.36
N THR A 150 -7.23 -39.47 -135.97
CA THR A 150 -6.08 -39.74 -136.83
C THR A 150 -6.47 -40.63 -138.00
N LEU A 151 -7.25 -41.69 -137.76
CA LEU A 151 -7.69 -42.62 -138.78
C LEU A 151 -8.65 -41.96 -139.80
N LEU A 152 -9.53 -41.06 -139.34
CA LEU A 152 -10.44 -40.30 -140.21
C LEU A 152 -9.70 -39.28 -141.09
N LYS A 153 -8.70 -38.58 -140.54
CA LYS A 153 -7.93 -37.55 -141.26
C LYS A 153 -7.16 -38.12 -142.45
N GLN A 154 -6.72 -39.39 -142.39
CA GLN A 154 -6.00 -40.05 -143.48
C GLN A 154 -6.81 -40.18 -144.78
N ARG A 155 -8.13 -40.35 -144.69
CA ARG A 155 -9.01 -40.56 -145.86
C ARG A 155 -9.79 -39.30 -146.29
N LYS A 156 -9.67 -38.19 -145.55
CA LYS A 156 -10.33 -36.89 -145.83
C LYS A 156 -11.87 -36.98 -146.06
N ASN A 157 -12.55 -37.89 -145.35
CA ASN A 157 -14.02 -37.92 -145.37
C ASN A 157 -14.58 -36.81 -144.46
N PHE A 158 -15.00 -35.70 -145.08
CA PHE A 158 -15.48 -34.51 -144.38
C PHE A 158 -16.81 -34.72 -143.65
N GLU A 159 -17.66 -35.65 -144.11
CA GLU A 159 -18.94 -35.94 -143.47
C GLU A 159 -18.72 -36.63 -142.11
N LEU A 160 -17.88 -37.68 -142.08
CA LEU A 160 -17.51 -38.35 -140.84
C LEU A 160 -16.72 -37.45 -139.89
N LEU A 161 -15.85 -36.58 -140.41
CA LEU A 161 -15.13 -35.62 -139.58
C LEU A 161 -16.08 -34.64 -138.88
N THR A 162 -17.16 -34.24 -139.55
CA THR A 162 -18.18 -33.34 -138.99
C THR A 162 -18.93 -34.00 -137.83
N THR A 163 -19.37 -35.25 -137.99
CA THR A 163 -20.01 -36.01 -136.91
C THR A 163 -19.05 -36.27 -135.75
N MET A 164 -17.77 -36.50 -136.02
CA MET A 164 -16.73 -36.61 -134.97
C MET A 164 -16.56 -35.29 -134.18
N LEU A 165 -16.59 -34.14 -134.84
CA LEU A 165 -16.58 -32.84 -134.15
C LEU A 165 -17.84 -32.64 -133.29
N GLN A 166 -19.00 -33.11 -133.74
CA GLN A 166 -20.23 -33.09 -132.94
C GLN A 166 -20.13 -34.01 -131.71
N LEU A 167 -19.53 -35.20 -131.84
CA LEU A 167 -19.22 -36.10 -130.72
C LEU A 167 -18.28 -35.44 -129.71
N ARG A 168 -17.19 -34.80 -130.17
CA ARG A 168 -16.26 -34.06 -129.32
C ARG A 168 -16.93 -32.87 -128.61
N ARG A 169 -17.87 -32.21 -129.28
CA ARG A 169 -18.65 -31.13 -128.66
C ARG A 169 -19.53 -31.67 -127.53
N ALA A 170 -20.26 -32.77 -127.77
CA ALA A 170 -21.07 -33.40 -126.73
C ALA A 170 -20.23 -33.89 -125.54
N GLU A 171 -19.06 -34.48 -125.80
CA GLU A 171 -18.10 -34.88 -124.77
C GLU A 171 -17.63 -33.68 -123.94
N LYS A 172 -17.14 -32.62 -124.58
CA LYS A 172 -16.68 -31.41 -123.89
C LYS A 172 -17.81 -30.68 -123.16
N ASP A 173 -19.02 -30.66 -123.71
CA ASP A 173 -20.19 -30.09 -123.05
C ASP A 173 -20.53 -30.87 -121.77
N PHE A 174 -20.38 -32.21 -121.76
CA PHE A 174 -20.48 -32.99 -120.53
C PHE A 174 -19.36 -32.64 -119.55
N MET A 175 -18.10 -32.61 -119.99
CA MET A 175 -16.96 -32.34 -119.11
C MET A 175 -16.99 -30.94 -118.47
N LEU A 176 -17.65 -29.97 -119.11
CA LEU A 176 -17.77 -28.61 -118.58
C LEU A 176 -19.01 -28.39 -117.72
N ARG A 177 -20.09 -29.16 -117.97
CA ARG A 177 -21.41 -28.89 -117.38
C ARG A 177 -21.99 -30.04 -116.58
N PHE A 178 -21.34 -31.21 -116.63
CA PHE A 178 -21.68 -32.43 -115.92
C PHE A 178 -23.15 -32.85 -116.04
N ASN A 179 -23.76 -32.65 -117.21
CA ASN A 179 -25.17 -32.96 -117.43
C ASN A 179 -25.36 -34.17 -118.34
N LEU A 180 -26.07 -35.19 -117.86
CA LEU A 180 -26.28 -36.47 -118.56
C LEU A 180 -26.97 -36.33 -119.92
N LYS A 181 -27.68 -35.23 -120.18
CA LYS A 181 -28.25 -34.97 -121.52
C LYS A 181 -27.18 -35.00 -122.63
N TYR A 182 -25.93 -34.67 -122.29
CA TYR A 182 -24.81 -34.68 -123.22
C TYR A 182 -24.30 -36.10 -123.49
N LEU A 183 -24.39 -37.03 -122.53
CA LEU A 183 -24.17 -38.45 -122.77
C LEU A 183 -25.26 -39.00 -123.71
N THR A 184 -26.54 -38.72 -123.44
CA THR A 184 -27.63 -39.15 -124.34
C THR A 184 -27.48 -38.60 -125.76
N LYS A 185 -27.02 -37.35 -125.88
CA LYS A 185 -26.70 -36.74 -127.18
C LYS A 185 -25.49 -37.42 -127.84
N PHE A 186 -24.46 -37.74 -127.07
CA PHE A 186 -23.27 -38.44 -127.53
C PHE A 186 -23.64 -39.83 -128.07
N ASP A 187 -24.43 -40.63 -127.36
CA ASP A 187 -24.82 -41.97 -127.79
C ASP A 187 -25.66 -41.95 -129.08
N LYS A 188 -26.57 -40.98 -129.24
CA LYS A 188 -27.30 -40.76 -130.50
C LYS A 188 -26.37 -40.42 -131.66
N LEU A 189 -25.36 -39.58 -131.40
CA LEU A 189 -24.34 -39.24 -132.39
C LEU A 189 -23.47 -40.45 -132.72
N ILE A 190 -23.13 -41.32 -131.76
CA ILE A 190 -22.39 -42.57 -132.01
C ILE A 190 -23.19 -43.50 -132.91
N ALA A 191 -24.48 -43.70 -132.64
CA ALA A 191 -25.33 -44.54 -133.48
C ALA A 191 -25.40 -44.02 -134.93
N THR A 192 -25.53 -42.70 -135.09
CA THR A 192 -25.48 -42.03 -136.39
C THR A 192 -24.12 -42.22 -137.05
N PHE A 193 -23.05 -42.05 -136.29
CA PHE A 193 -21.67 -42.17 -136.76
C PHE A 193 -21.35 -43.59 -137.25
N ASN A 194 -21.76 -44.62 -136.50
CA ASN A 194 -21.61 -46.01 -136.90
C ASN A 194 -22.37 -46.33 -138.19
N THR A 195 -23.57 -45.77 -138.37
CA THR A 195 -24.36 -45.92 -139.60
C THR A 195 -23.67 -45.25 -140.79
N GLN A 196 -23.12 -44.05 -140.60
CA GLN A 196 -22.35 -43.36 -141.64
C GLN A 196 -21.07 -44.14 -142.00
N ILE A 197 -20.40 -44.76 -141.02
CA ILE A 197 -19.20 -45.58 -141.26
C ILE A 197 -19.52 -46.79 -142.13
N THR A 198 -20.65 -47.48 -141.87
CA THR A 198 -21.04 -48.67 -142.66
C THR A 198 -21.54 -48.32 -144.06
N GLN A 199 -22.12 -47.13 -144.25
CA GLN A 199 -22.64 -46.66 -145.55
C GLN A 199 -21.59 -45.94 -146.41
N ALA A 200 -20.44 -45.54 -145.84
CA ALA A 200 -19.40 -44.78 -146.53
C ALA A 200 -18.63 -45.57 -147.61
N GLY A 201 -18.91 -46.86 -147.80
CA GLY A 201 -18.31 -47.69 -148.85
C GLY A 201 -16.82 -47.98 -148.64
N PHE A 202 -16.34 -48.00 -147.40
CA PHE A 202 -14.94 -48.30 -147.09
C PHE A 202 -14.59 -49.78 -147.29
N GLU A 203 -13.29 -50.06 -147.41
CA GLU A 203 -12.76 -51.43 -147.34
C GLU A 203 -13.03 -52.02 -145.96
N ARG A 204 -13.47 -53.29 -145.90
CA ARG A 204 -13.85 -53.98 -144.64
C ARG A 204 -12.81 -53.84 -143.52
N PRO A 205 -11.48 -54.01 -143.74
CA PRO A 205 -10.50 -53.89 -142.66
C PRO A 205 -10.44 -52.48 -142.04
N TYR A 206 -10.61 -51.43 -142.85
CA TYR A 206 -10.63 -50.05 -142.38
C TYR A 206 -11.92 -49.76 -141.60
N GLN A 207 -13.05 -50.22 -142.13
CA GLN A 207 -14.35 -50.07 -141.51
C GLN A 207 -14.40 -50.74 -140.12
N ASP A 208 -13.95 -51.99 -140.02
CA ASP A 208 -13.96 -52.75 -138.78
C ASP A 208 -13.04 -52.10 -137.73
N ASN A 209 -11.85 -51.66 -138.13
CA ASN A 209 -10.92 -50.96 -137.23
C ASN A 209 -11.49 -49.63 -136.72
N LEU A 210 -12.13 -48.85 -137.60
CA LEU A 210 -12.76 -47.59 -137.20
C LEU A 210 -13.93 -47.83 -136.24
N LEU A 211 -14.77 -48.84 -136.48
CA LEU A 211 -15.84 -49.22 -135.56
C LEU A 211 -15.32 -49.67 -134.19
N VAL A 212 -14.20 -50.43 -134.15
CA VAL A 212 -13.55 -50.82 -132.88
C VAL A 212 -13.04 -49.60 -132.11
N LEU A 213 -12.38 -48.66 -132.79
CA LEU A 213 -11.87 -47.43 -132.13
C LEU A 213 -13.00 -46.52 -131.65
N VAL A 214 -14.11 -46.44 -132.40
CA VAL A 214 -15.31 -45.69 -131.97
C VAL A 214 -15.98 -46.37 -130.78
N ALA A 215 -16.03 -47.69 -130.74
CA ALA A 215 -16.51 -48.44 -129.59
C ALA A 215 -15.61 -48.23 -128.36
N GLU A 216 -14.27 -48.25 -128.54
CA GLU A 216 -13.30 -47.92 -127.48
C GLU A 216 -13.54 -46.49 -126.96
N TYR A 217 -13.74 -45.51 -127.86
CA TYR A 217 -14.06 -44.13 -127.50
C TYR A 217 -15.37 -44.02 -126.69
N GLN A 218 -16.44 -44.66 -127.15
CA GLN A 218 -17.72 -44.67 -126.44
C GLN A 218 -17.57 -45.31 -125.05
N GLN A 219 -16.87 -46.44 -124.94
CA GLN A 219 -16.63 -47.11 -123.67
C GLN A 219 -15.84 -46.22 -122.70
N LYS A 220 -14.75 -45.58 -123.17
CA LYS A 220 -13.93 -44.68 -122.34
C LYS A 220 -14.69 -43.44 -121.90
N PHE A 221 -15.53 -42.86 -122.77
CA PHE A 221 -16.37 -41.73 -122.39
C PHE A 221 -17.44 -42.15 -121.36
N GLY A 222 -18.08 -43.31 -121.57
CA GLY A 222 -19.02 -43.89 -120.62
C GLY A 222 -18.37 -44.15 -119.25
N ALA A 223 -17.14 -44.67 -119.22
CA ALA A 223 -16.40 -44.88 -117.98
C ALA A 223 -16.09 -43.56 -117.25
N LEU A 224 -15.70 -42.51 -117.98
CA LEU A 224 -15.50 -41.17 -117.42
C LEU A 224 -16.82 -40.60 -116.85
N VAL A 225 -17.92 -40.73 -117.57
CA VAL A 225 -19.23 -40.25 -117.12
C VAL A 225 -19.67 -40.99 -115.86
N SER A 226 -19.54 -42.32 -115.82
CA SER A 226 -19.84 -43.13 -114.63
C SER A 226 -18.97 -42.74 -113.44
N ALA A 227 -17.66 -42.54 -113.63
CA ALA A 227 -16.76 -42.09 -112.56
C ALA A 227 -17.17 -40.70 -112.03
N GLN A 228 -17.56 -39.79 -112.92
CA GLN A 228 -18.02 -38.46 -112.57
C GLN A 228 -19.40 -38.46 -111.88
N GLN A 229 -20.28 -39.42 -112.20
CA GLN A 229 -21.53 -39.65 -111.46
C GLN A 229 -21.26 -40.16 -110.03
N THR A 230 -20.31 -41.09 -109.88
CA THR A 230 -19.91 -41.61 -108.56
C THR A 230 -19.26 -40.52 -107.71
N LEU A 231 -18.40 -39.69 -108.30
CA LEU A 231 -17.83 -38.52 -107.63
C LEU A 231 -18.94 -37.51 -107.24
N GLY A 232 -19.87 -37.25 -108.16
CA GLY A 232 -20.92 -36.25 -108.03
C GLY A 232 -20.90 -35.29 -109.21
N LEU A 233 -22.03 -35.18 -109.91
CA LEU A 233 -22.21 -34.21 -111.00
C LEU A 233 -22.44 -32.78 -110.48
N SER A 234 -22.92 -32.66 -109.25
CA SER A 234 -23.07 -31.43 -108.49
C SER A 234 -22.52 -31.63 -107.07
N LEU A 235 -22.42 -30.54 -106.29
CA LEU A 235 -22.02 -30.61 -104.89
C LEU A 235 -23.03 -31.32 -103.98
N ASP A 236 -24.20 -31.70 -104.50
CA ASP A 236 -25.27 -32.37 -103.76
C ASP A 236 -25.41 -33.85 -104.14
N ASP A 237 -24.61 -34.34 -105.10
CA ASP A 237 -24.69 -35.70 -105.64
C ASP A 237 -23.43 -36.52 -105.36
N GLY A 238 -23.56 -37.84 -105.38
CA GLY A 238 -22.43 -38.77 -105.29
C GLY A 238 -21.61 -38.65 -104.00
N ALA A 239 -20.31 -38.91 -104.10
CA ALA A 239 -19.38 -38.80 -102.98
C ALA A 239 -19.26 -37.37 -102.44
N LEU A 240 -19.33 -36.35 -103.31
CA LEU A 240 -19.30 -34.93 -102.92
C LEU A 240 -20.52 -34.54 -102.07
N GLY A 241 -21.72 -34.99 -102.44
CA GLY A 241 -22.94 -34.75 -101.66
C GLY A 241 -22.92 -35.43 -100.28
N LYS A 242 -22.44 -36.68 -100.22
CA LYS A 242 -22.28 -37.41 -98.95
C LYS A 242 -21.29 -36.70 -98.02
N MET A 243 -20.13 -36.30 -98.54
CA MET A 243 -19.12 -35.55 -97.79
C MET A 243 -19.71 -34.22 -97.27
N LYS A 244 -20.36 -33.44 -98.15
CA LYS A 244 -21.01 -32.17 -97.78
C LYS A 244 -22.03 -32.34 -96.64
N LEU A 245 -22.83 -33.42 -96.65
CA LEU A 245 -23.80 -33.68 -95.60
C LEU A 245 -23.14 -33.95 -94.24
N ASN A 246 -22.05 -34.72 -94.22
CA ASN A 246 -21.30 -34.99 -92.98
C ASN A 246 -20.63 -33.73 -92.45
N VAL A 247 -20.08 -32.89 -93.33
CA VAL A 247 -19.52 -31.58 -93.03
C VAL A 247 -20.58 -30.65 -92.40
N GLN A 248 -21.77 -30.53 -92.99
CA GLN A 248 -22.85 -29.70 -92.45
C GLN A 248 -23.38 -30.18 -91.09
N LYS A 249 -23.40 -31.51 -90.86
CA LYS A 249 -23.77 -32.06 -89.55
C LYS A 249 -22.69 -31.78 -88.52
N SER A 250 -21.43 -31.94 -88.90
CA SER A 250 -20.27 -31.68 -88.05
C SER A 250 -20.22 -30.22 -87.60
N ASP A 251 -20.43 -29.25 -88.52
CA ASP A 251 -20.57 -27.81 -88.21
C ASP A 251 -21.62 -27.51 -87.14
N LYS A 252 -22.78 -28.17 -87.25
CA LYS A 252 -23.86 -27.93 -86.29
C LYS A 252 -23.49 -28.48 -84.91
N VAL A 253 -22.92 -29.69 -84.87
CA VAL A 253 -22.54 -30.32 -83.62
C VAL A 253 -21.37 -29.58 -82.96
N VAL A 254 -20.39 -29.06 -83.70
CA VAL A 254 -19.28 -28.30 -83.10
C VAL A 254 -19.75 -26.97 -82.51
N ALA A 255 -20.68 -26.27 -83.17
CA ALA A 255 -21.28 -25.06 -82.62
C ALA A 255 -22.08 -25.36 -81.33
N ASP A 256 -22.86 -26.43 -81.33
CA ASP A 256 -23.61 -26.88 -80.15
C ASP A 256 -22.66 -27.26 -78.99
N ILE A 257 -21.54 -27.95 -79.28
CA ILE A 257 -20.50 -28.27 -78.28
C ILE A 257 -19.94 -27.00 -77.68
N VAL A 258 -19.55 -26.00 -78.49
CA VAL A 258 -18.98 -24.74 -77.97
C VAL A 258 -19.98 -24.00 -77.08
N GLU A 259 -21.26 -23.93 -77.48
CA GLU A 259 -22.29 -23.25 -76.71
C GLU A 259 -22.62 -23.98 -75.39
N GLN A 260 -22.81 -25.31 -75.44
CA GLN A 260 -23.05 -26.13 -74.26
C GLN A 260 -21.87 -26.13 -73.29
N THR A 261 -20.64 -26.25 -73.81
CA THR A 261 -19.42 -26.19 -73.00
C THR A 261 -19.34 -24.88 -72.23
N LYS A 262 -19.60 -23.74 -72.90
CA LYS A 262 -19.62 -22.42 -72.23
C LYS A 262 -20.70 -22.31 -71.15
N LEU A 263 -21.87 -22.90 -71.37
CA LEU A 263 -22.97 -22.88 -70.41
C LEU A 263 -22.67 -23.74 -69.16
N GLU A 264 -22.23 -24.98 -69.35
CA GLU A 264 -21.91 -25.90 -68.25
C GLU A 264 -20.71 -25.43 -67.43
N ILE A 265 -19.72 -24.82 -68.07
CA ILE A 265 -18.59 -24.23 -67.35
C ILE A 265 -19.03 -23.04 -66.50
N LYS A 266 -19.94 -22.20 -67.01
CA LYS A 266 -20.47 -21.08 -66.23
C LYS A 266 -21.16 -21.57 -64.95
N LEU A 267 -21.95 -22.65 -65.04
CA LEU A 267 -22.60 -23.28 -63.88
C LEU A 267 -21.57 -23.84 -62.89
N ASN A 268 -20.55 -24.55 -63.36
CA ASN A 268 -19.48 -25.10 -62.52
C ASN A 268 -18.63 -24.02 -61.84
N VAL A 269 -18.37 -22.89 -62.51
CA VAL A 269 -17.70 -21.72 -61.92
C VAL A 269 -18.55 -21.12 -60.80
N GLU A 270 -19.85 -20.91 -61.03
CA GLU A 270 -20.77 -20.38 -60.00
C GLU A 270 -20.86 -21.31 -58.77
N GLN A 271 -20.93 -22.63 -58.98
CA GLN A 271 -20.93 -23.60 -57.88
C GLN A 271 -19.61 -23.61 -57.10
N THR A 272 -18.46 -23.57 -57.78
CA THR A 272 -17.14 -23.55 -57.14
C THR A 272 -16.97 -22.28 -56.28
N GLN A 273 -17.38 -21.12 -56.81
CA GLN A 273 -17.37 -19.86 -56.06
C GLN A 273 -18.32 -19.89 -54.86
N PHE A 274 -19.54 -20.42 -55.03
CA PHE A 274 -20.51 -20.52 -53.94
C PHE A 274 -20.01 -21.43 -52.80
N MET A 275 -19.36 -22.55 -53.12
CA MET A 275 -18.74 -23.44 -52.14
C MET A 275 -17.60 -22.75 -51.39
N GLY A 276 -16.71 -22.04 -52.10
CA GLY A 276 -15.61 -21.27 -51.49
C GLY A 276 -16.10 -20.20 -50.52
N VAL A 277 -17.10 -19.41 -50.92
CA VAL A 277 -17.73 -18.38 -50.08
C VAL A 277 -18.43 -19.00 -48.87
N SER A 278 -19.11 -20.15 -49.03
CA SER A 278 -19.78 -20.83 -47.93
C SER A 278 -18.79 -21.32 -46.86
N ILE A 279 -17.66 -21.92 -47.28
CA ILE A 279 -16.60 -22.35 -46.36
C ILE A 279 -15.99 -21.15 -45.63
N PHE A 280 -15.76 -20.04 -46.34
CA PHE A 280 -15.27 -18.80 -45.73
C PHE A 280 -16.23 -18.26 -44.66
N ILE A 281 -17.53 -18.19 -44.96
CA ILE A 281 -18.54 -17.71 -44.00
C ILE A 281 -18.58 -18.60 -42.75
N VAL A 282 -18.57 -19.93 -42.91
CA VAL A 282 -18.57 -20.87 -41.77
C VAL A 282 -17.31 -20.69 -40.92
N ALA A 283 -16.13 -20.60 -41.55
CA ALA A 283 -14.88 -20.37 -40.82
C ALA A 283 -14.89 -19.01 -40.08
N ALA A 284 -15.40 -17.95 -40.71
CA ALA A 284 -15.52 -16.62 -40.10
C ALA A 284 -16.48 -16.62 -38.91
N VAL A 285 -17.62 -17.32 -39.01
CA VAL A 285 -18.59 -17.45 -37.91
C VAL A 285 -17.99 -18.22 -36.73
N ILE A 286 -17.26 -19.31 -36.97
CA ILE A 286 -16.60 -20.08 -35.90
C ILE A 286 -15.56 -19.21 -35.17
N VAL A 287 -14.71 -18.50 -35.93
CA VAL A 287 -13.72 -17.58 -35.35
C VAL A 287 -14.42 -16.48 -34.55
N MET A 288 -15.49 -15.88 -35.08
CA MET A 288 -16.26 -14.83 -34.41
C MET A 288 -16.87 -15.31 -33.09
N ILE A 289 -17.52 -16.48 -33.08
CA ILE A 289 -18.10 -17.08 -31.87
C ILE A 289 -17.01 -17.30 -30.81
N LEU A 290 -15.87 -17.84 -31.22
CA LEU A 290 -14.76 -18.15 -30.32
C LEU A 290 -14.14 -16.87 -29.73
N VAL A 291 -14.00 -15.81 -30.53
CA VAL A 291 -13.59 -14.48 -30.06
C VAL A 291 -14.59 -13.91 -29.05
N LEU A 292 -15.90 -13.96 -29.33
CA LEU A 292 -16.93 -13.45 -28.43
C LEU A 292 -16.97 -14.21 -27.09
N LEU A 293 -16.78 -15.54 -27.10
CA LEU A 293 -16.71 -16.35 -25.89
C LEU A 293 -15.47 -16.03 -25.05
N THR A 294 -14.29 -15.95 -25.66
CA THR A 294 -13.05 -15.59 -24.96
C THR A 294 -13.11 -14.15 -24.44
N SER A 295 -13.66 -13.22 -25.22
CA SER A 295 -13.88 -11.83 -24.81
C SER A 295 -14.80 -11.72 -23.60
N ARG A 296 -15.96 -12.36 -23.61
CA ARG A 296 -16.87 -12.38 -22.44
C ARG A 296 -16.23 -12.99 -21.21
N SER A 297 -15.48 -14.09 -21.39
CA SER A 297 -14.81 -14.81 -20.30
C SER A 297 -13.67 -14.01 -19.63
N ILE A 298 -13.10 -13.00 -20.30
CA ILE A 298 -12.06 -12.13 -19.74
C ILE A 298 -12.66 -10.81 -19.24
N ILE A 299 -13.51 -10.16 -20.04
CA ILE A 299 -14.04 -8.82 -19.73
C ILE A 299 -14.98 -8.87 -18.51
N GLN A 300 -15.85 -9.87 -18.39
CA GLN A 300 -16.82 -9.90 -17.28
C GLN A 300 -16.15 -10.06 -15.90
N PRO A 301 -15.15 -10.95 -15.68
CA PRO A 301 -14.40 -10.99 -14.42
C PRO A 301 -13.62 -9.70 -14.15
N VAL A 302 -12.98 -9.11 -15.16
CA VAL A 302 -12.25 -7.84 -15.01
C VAL A 302 -13.19 -6.71 -14.60
N GLU A 303 -14.35 -6.62 -15.23
CA GLU A 303 -15.39 -5.63 -14.89
C GLU A 303 -15.91 -5.82 -13.47
N ARG A 304 -16.12 -7.06 -13.01
CA ARG A 304 -16.52 -7.35 -11.62
C ARG A 304 -15.46 -6.91 -10.62
N VAL A 305 -14.18 -7.18 -10.90
CA VAL A 305 -13.06 -6.71 -10.07
C VAL A 305 -13.05 -5.19 -10.03
N TYR A 306 -13.12 -4.53 -11.18
CA TYR A 306 -13.17 -3.07 -11.30
C TYR A 306 -14.33 -2.45 -10.50
N GLN A 307 -15.55 -2.94 -10.70
CA GLN A 307 -16.75 -2.44 -10.00
C GLN A 307 -16.66 -2.63 -8.49
N THR A 308 -16.09 -3.76 -8.04
CA THR A 308 -15.91 -4.01 -6.61
C THR A 308 -14.85 -3.09 -6.01
N ILE A 309 -13.72 -2.88 -6.70
CA ILE A 309 -12.69 -1.92 -6.28
C ILE A 309 -13.24 -0.50 -6.26
N GLU A 310 -14.00 -0.10 -7.29
CA GLU A 310 -14.66 1.20 -7.35
C GLU A 310 -15.63 1.38 -6.18
N ARG A 311 -16.43 0.36 -5.86
CA ARG A 311 -17.35 0.35 -4.72
C ARG A 311 -16.60 0.48 -3.41
N ILE A 312 -15.53 -0.29 -3.19
CA ILE A 312 -14.68 -0.19 -2.00
C ILE A 312 -14.14 1.23 -1.86
N ARG A 313 -13.61 1.82 -2.94
CA ARG A 313 -13.07 3.19 -2.94
C ARG A 313 -14.14 4.25 -2.66
N ARG A 314 -15.33 4.12 -3.26
CA ARG A 314 -16.40 5.12 -3.17
C ARG A 314 -17.12 5.07 -1.83
N GLU A 315 -17.33 3.87 -1.28
CA GLU A 315 -18.00 3.65 0.00
C GLU A 315 -17.01 3.61 1.18
N ASN A 316 -15.69 3.63 0.92
CA ASN A 316 -14.62 3.34 1.89
C ASN A 316 -14.88 2.02 2.66
N ASN A 317 -15.51 1.05 2.00
CA ASN A 317 -16.01 -0.15 2.65
C ASN A 317 -15.09 -1.34 2.38
N LEU A 318 -14.15 -1.57 3.29
CA LEU A 318 -13.17 -2.66 3.23
C LEU A 318 -13.76 -4.02 3.63
N SER A 319 -14.99 -4.07 4.15
CA SER A 319 -15.67 -5.34 4.45
C SER A 319 -16.10 -6.13 3.21
N VAL A 320 -16.11 -5.48 2.03
CA VAL A 320 -16.48 -6.10 0.76
C VAL A 320 -15.28 -6.87 0.20
N THR A 321 -15.49 -8.14 -0.14
CA THR A 321 -14.51 -8.97 -0.82
C THR A 321 -14.93 -9.24 -2.25
N ILE A 322 -13.95 -9.43 -3.12
CA ILE A 322 -14.19 -9.81 -4.51
C ILE A 322 -14.36 -11.33 -4.54
N GLU A 323 -15.45 -11.81 -5.15
CA GLU A 323 -15.74 -13.23 -5.31
C GLU A 323 -14.64 -13.93 -6.13
N GLN A 324 -14.05 -14.98 -5.57
CA GLN A 324 -13.02 -15.76 -6.23
C GLN A 324 -13.68 -16.82 -7.12
N SER A 325 -13.56 -16.65 -8.44
CA SER A 325 -14.06 -17.62 -9.42
C SER A 325 -13.00 -17.88 -10.49
N GLY A 326 -12.84 -19.15 -10.88
CA GLY A 326 -11.90 -19.59 -11.91
C GLY A 326 -10.52 -19.99 -11.37
N ASN A 327 -9.57 -20.19 -12.28
CA ASN A 327 -8.18 -20.57 -12.00
C ASN A 327 -7.20 -19.82 -12.92
N ASP A 328 -7.54 -18.59 -13.30
CA ASP A 328 -6.74 -17.77 -14.21
C ASP A 328 -6.03 -16.61 -13.50
N GLU A 329 -5.31 -15.80 -14.27
CA GLU A 329 -4.55 -14.67 -13.77
C GLU A 329 -5.42 -13.63 -13.04
N ILE A 330 -6.71 -13.50 -13.38
CA ILE A 330 -7.63 -12.60 -12.68
C ILE A 330 -7.97 -13.16 -11.30
N THR A 331 -8.13 -14.47 -11.16
CA THR A 331 -8.38 -15.13 -9.86
C THR A 331 -7.19 -14.94 -8.92
N VAL A 332 -5.95 -15.04 -9.42
CA VAL A 332 -4.74 -14.77 -8.63
C VAL A 332 -4.72 -13.32 -8.16
N MET A 333 -4.92 -12.37 -9.07
CA MET A 333 -4.98 -10.93 -8.75
C MET A 333 -6.07 -10.62 -7.72
N THR A 334 -7.23 -11.27 -7.83
CA THR A 334 -8.37 -11.12 -6.91
C THR A 334 -8.03 -11.60 -5.50
N ARG A 335 -7.33 -12.74 -5.39
CA ARG A 335 -6.90 -13.29 -4.10
C ARG A 335 -5.88 -12.37 -3.42
N ASP A 336 -4.86 -11.92 -4.15
CA ASP A 336 -3.84 -11.01 -3.61
C ASP A 336 -4.45 -9.67 -3.20
N PHE A 337 -5.41 -9.15 -3.98
CA PHE A 337 -6.15 -7.94 -3.62
C PHE A 337 -7.00 -8.14 -2.36
N ASN A 338 -7.74 -9.26 -2.24
CA ASN A 338 -8.51 -9.57 -1.03
C ASN A 338 -7.62 -9.71 0.21
N SER A 339 -6.44 -10.32 0.08
CA SER A 339 -5.45 -10.39 1.16
C SER A 339 -4.97 -9.00 1.57
N LEU A 340 -4.62 -8.14 0.60
CA LEU A 340 -4.22 -6.75 0.88
C LEU A 340 -5.32 -5.97 1.61
N VAL A 341 -6.59 -6.12 1.19
CA VAL A 341 -7.74 -5.51 1.89
C VAL A 341 -7.86 -6.08 3.31
N GLY A 342 -7.67 -7.39 3.49
CA GLY A 342 -7.63 -8.04 4.80
C GLY A 342 -6.57 -7.45 5.73
N ASP A 343 -5.35 -7.24 5.24
CA ASP A 343 -4.26 -6.62 6.00
C ASP A 343 -4.60 -5.18 6.39
N PHE A 344 -5.21 -4.39 5.49
CA PHE A 344 -5.71 -3.05 5.83
C PHE A 344 -6.78 -3.08 6.92
N ARG A 345 -7.66 -4.08 6.94
CA ARG A 345 -8.69 -4.22 7.99
C ARG A 345 -8.06 -4.47 9.35
N ILE A 346 -7.04 -5.34 9.41
CA ILE A 346 -6.29 -5.62 10.65
C ILE A 346 -5.58 -4.34 11.11
N LEU A 347 -4.87 -3.65 10.23
CA LEU A 347 -4.17 -2.40 10.54
C LEU A 347 -5.13 -1.34 11.09
N ILE A 348 -6.30 -1.17 10.48
CA ILE A 348 -7.32 -0.22 10.96
C ILE A 348 -7.85 -0.62 12.35
N ALA A 349 -8.07 -1.92 12.60
CA ALA A 349 -8.50 -2.40 13.90
C ALA A 349 -7.42 -2.17 14.99
N GLU A 350 -6.16 -2.42 14.67
CA GLU A 350 -5.02 -2.16 15.56
C GLU A 350 -4.89 -0.66 15.86
N VAL A 351 -5.04 0.22 14.86
CA VAL A 351 -5.03 1.68 15.06
C VAL A 351 -6.19 2.12 15.95
N ASN A 352 -7.41 1.63 15.72
CA ASN A 352 -8.55 1.95 16.58
C ASN A 352 -8.33 1.49 18.04
N SER A 353 -7.75 0.30 18.23
CA SER A 353 -7.39 -0.18 19.56
C SER A 353 -6.32 0.70 20.23
N ALA A 354 -5.29 1.10 19.48
CA ALA A 354 -4.24 1.99 19.99
C ALA A 354 -4.78 3.37 20.36
N LEU A 355 -5.72 3.90 19.57
CA LEU A 355 -6.40 5.16 19.85
C LEU A 355 -7.26 5.08 21.12
N GLY A 356 -7.93 3.95 21.36
CA GLY A 356 -8.62 3.69 22.63
C GLY A 356 -7.67 3.77 23.82
N THR A 357 -6.52 3.10 23.75
CA THR A 357 -5.49 3.15 24.79
C THR A 357 -4.94 4.57 25.00
N ILE A 358 -4.71 5.33 23.92
CA ILE A 358 -4.26 6.73 24.01
C ILE A 358 -5.32 7.57 24.73
N ASN A 359 -6.59 7.42 24.36
CA ASN A 359 -7.67 8.18 24.98
C ASN A 359 -7.76 7.90 26.50
N ASP A 360 -7.73 6.63 26.90
CA ASP A 360 -7.72 6.23 28.31
C ASP A 360 -6.48 6.78 29.04
N ALA A 361 -5.30 6.72 28.42
CA ALA A 361 -4.06 7.27 28.98
C ALA A 361 -4.13 8.80 29.14
N THR A 362 -4.69 9.53 28.17
CA THR A 362 -4.86 10.99 28.26
C THR A 362 -5.87 11.38 29.34
N GLN A 363 -6.95 10.62 29.49
CA GLN A 363 -7.92 10.87 30.56
C GLN A 363 -7.29 10.64 31.94
N HIS A 364 -6.56 9.54 32.11
CA HIS A 364 -5.83 9.26 33.35
C HIS A 364 -4.75 10.33 33.64
N LEU A 365 -4.05 10.80 32.61
CA LEU A 365 -3.06 11.87 32.73
C LEU A 365 -3.70 13.18 33.16
N THR A 366 -4.87 13.52 32.62
CA THR A 366 -5.65 14.71 32.98
C THR A 366 -6.07 14.66 34.45
N GLU A 367 -6.62 13.53 34.91
CA GLU A 367 -6.98 13.31 36.33
C GLU A 367 -5.78 13.44 37.26
N THR A 368 -4.67 12.75 36.93
CA THR A 368 -3.44 12.77 37.75
C THR A 368 -2.83 14.17 37.80
N THR A 369 -2.91 14.91 36.70
CA THR A 369 -2.42 16.29 36.60
C THR A 369 -3.26 17.23 37.45
N ALA A 370 -4.59 17.09 37.42
CA ALA A 370 -5.50 17.87 38.27
C ALA A 370 -5.26 17.59 39.76
N GLN A 371 -5.09 16.31 40.14
CA GLN A 371 -4.73 15.93 41.50
C GLN A 371 -3.37 16.51 41.92
N THR A 372 -2.37 16.47 41.02
CA THR A 372 -1.05 17.05 41.28
C THR A 372 -1.15 18.56 41.50
N SER A 373 -1.87 19.28 40.64
CA SER A 373 -2.08 20.73 40.80
C SER A 373 -2.76 21.08 42.12
N SER A 374 -3.80 20.34 42.50
CA SER A 374 -4.48 20.49 43.79
C SER A 374 -3.53 20.23 44.97
N GLY A 375 -2.76 19.13 44.92
CA GLY A 375 -1.78 18.78 45.93
C GLY A 375 -0.68 19.82 46.07
N MET A 376 -0.26 20.46 44.98
CA MET A 376 0.71 21.55 45.06
C MET A 376 0.14 22.82 45.67
N HIS A 377 -1.15 23.11 45.46
CA HIS A 377 -1.81 24.23 46.14
C HIS A 377 -1.86 24.01 47.66
N GLU A 378 -2.22 22.81 48.10
CA GLU A 378 -2.17 22.45 49.53
C GLU A 378 -0.75 22.54 50.08
N GLN A 379 0.26 22.03 49.35
CA GLN A 379 1.65 22.07 49.81
C GLN A 379 2.22 23.50 49.88
N LEU A 380 1.81 24.41 49.00
CA LEU A 380 2.13 25.84 49.10
C LEU A 380 1.52 26.44 50.37
N HIS A 381 0.27 26.11 50.67
CA HIS A 381 -0.40 26.59 51.88
C HIS A 381 0.28 26.09 53.16
N GLU A 382 0.62 24.80 53.22
CA GLU A 382 1.37 24.22 54.34
C GLU A 382 2.77 24.86 54.47
N ALA A 383 3.45 25.12 53.35
CA ALA A 383 4.74 25.82 53.39
C ALA A 383 4.61 27.24 53.98
N ASP A 384 3.59 28.01 53.60
CA ASP A 384 3.35 29.35 54.17
C ASP A 384 3.03 29.29 55.68
N MET A 385 2.29 28.27 56.12
CA MET A 385 2.01 28.03 57.53
C MET A 385 3.29 27.71 58.32
N VAL A 386 4.16 26.84 57.79
CA VAL A 386 5.44 26.51 58.44
C VAL A 386 6.39 27.71 58.42
N ALA A 387 6.41 28.52 57.36
CA ALA A 387 7.21 29.76 57.31
C ALA A 387 6.76 30.74 58.40
N THR A 388 5.45 30.88 58.59
CA THR A 388 4.88 31.71 59.66
C THR A 388 5.28 31.18 61.04
N ALA A 389 5.12 29.88 61.28
CA ALA A 389 5.52 29.24 62.53
C ALA A 389 7.03 29.36 62.80
N ALA A 390 7.88 29.27 61.77
CA ALA A 390 9.32 29.46 61.91
C ALA A 390 9.66 30.91 62.27
N THR A 391 8.94 31.88 61.72
CA THR A 391 9.10 33.30 62.05
C THR A 391 8.67 33.60 63.50
N GLU A 392 7.54 33.04 63.94
CA GLU A 392 7.09 33.14 65.34
C GLU A 392 8.07 32.44 66.30
N MET A 393 8.63 31.31 65.90
CA MET A 393 9.66 30.60 66.65
C MET A 393 10.92 31.46 66.81
N GLN A 394 11.39 32.13 65.75
CA GLN A 394 12.54 33.05 65.83
C GLN A 394 12.28 34.21 66.80
N ALA A 395 11.08 34.79 66.77
CA ALA A 395 10.69 35.83 67.73
C ALA A 395 10.72 35.30 69.17
N THR A 396 10.18 34.09 69.38
CA THR A 396 10.16 33.45 70.71
C THR A 396 11.58 33.14 71.21
N ILE A 397 12.47 32.65 70.34
CA ILE A 397 13.88 32.41 70.66
C ILE A 397 14.56 33.71 71.10
N GLN A 398 14.28 34.83 70.43
CA GLN A 398 14.81 36.14 70.77
C GLN A 398 14.31 36.64 72.14
N ASP A 399 13.02 36.42 72.45
CA ASP A 399 12.46 36.73 73.77
C ASP A 399 13.07 35.87 74.88
N ILE A 400 13.26 34.57 74.65
CA ILE A 400 13.93 33.66 75.61
C ILE A 400 15.39 34.09 75.82
N SER A 401 16.08 34.53 74.76
CA SER A 401 17.45 35.05 74.85
C SER A 401 17.52 36.26 75.77
N HIS A 402 16.64 37.25 75.54
CA HIS A 402 16.58 38.45 76.37
C HIS A 402 16.23 38.13 77.83
N ASN A 403 15.28 37.22 78.06
CA ASN A 403 14.90 36.80 79.41
C ASN A 403 16.03 36.04 80.12
N THR A 404 16.79 35.21 79.40
CA THR A 404 17.93 34.47 79.95
C THR A 404 19.06 35.41 80.33
N GLU A 405 19.35 36.42 79.50
CA GLU A 405 20.35 37.44 79.80
C GLU A 405 19.94 38.27 81.03
N ALA A 406 18.67 38.70 81.09
CA ALA A 406 18.14 39.42 82.26
C ALA A 406 18.19 38.57 83.54
N ALA A 407 17.90 37.27 83.45
CA ALA A 407 18.00 36.34 84.57
C ALA A 407 19.45 36.18 85.05
N ALA A 408 20.41 36.05 84.13
CA ALA A 408 21.85 35.97 84.44
C ALA A 408 22.34 37.25 85.15
N GLN A 409 22.00 38.43 84.64
CA GLN A 409 22.34 39.71 85.27
C GLN A 409 21.72 39.84 86.67
N LYS A 410 20.47 39.39 86.84
CA LYS A 410 19.81 39.43 88.15
C LYS A 410 20.42 38.44 89.14
N ALA A 411 20.81 37.26 88.68
CA ALA A 411 21.55 36.28 89.46
C ALA A 411 22.90 36.87 89.91
N GLU A 412 23.69 37.46 88.99
CA GLU A 412 24.95 38.13 89.32
C GLU A 412 24.78 39.22 90.38
N SER A 413 23.77 40.10 90.22
CA SER A 413 23.45 41.12 91.22
C SER A 413 23.06 40.52 92.58
N THR A 414 22.32 39.41 92.58
CA THR A 414 21.92 38.70 93.81
C THR A 414 23.14 38.06 94.50
N ASN A 415 24.07 37.49 93.72
CA ASN A 415 25.33 36.95 94.24
C ASN A 415 26.16 38.04 94.94
N ASN A 416 26.30 39.21 94.31
CA ASN A 416 27.01 40.34 94.88
C ASN A 416 26.35 40.84 96.18
N ASN A 417 25.01 40.93 96.21
CA ASN A 417 24.27 41.33 97.41
C ASN A 417 24.40 40.30 98.54
N ALA A 418 24.37 39.00 98.24
CA ALA A 418 24.54 37.95 99.23
C ALA A 418 25.97 37.95 99.81
N GLN A 419 26.98 38.15 98.96
CA GLN A 419 28.38 38.29 99.39
C GLN A 419 28.58 39.53 100.27
N GLN A 420 27.97 40.66 99.91
CA GLN A 420 28.00 41.86 100.76
C GLN A 420 27.28 41.62 102.09
N GLY A 421 26.10 41.00 102.07
CA GLY A 421 25.36 40.64 103.27
C GLY A 421 26.16 39.73 104.20
N ARG A 422 26.92 38.78 103.64
CA ARG A 422 27.81 37.90 104.42
C ARG A 422 28.91 38.69 105.12
N ASN A 423 29.53 39.64 104.42
CA ASN A 423 30.55 40.51 105.00
C ASN A 423 30.00 41.35 106.16
N GLU A 424 28.76 41.86 106.07
CA GLU A 424 28.09 42.60 107.14
C GLU A 424 27.75 41.72 108.35
N VAL A 425 27.32 40.47 108.12
CA VAL A 425 27.10 39.47 109.18
C VAL A 425 28.41 39.15 109.89
N ASP A 426 29.51 38.90 109.15
CA ASP A 426 30.83 38.65 109.72
C ASP A 426 31.33 39.85 110.55
N ALA A 427 31.06 41.08 110.10
CA ALA A 427 31.37 42.30 110.86
C ALA A 427 30.53 42.39 112.15
N THR A 428 29.23 42.06 112.07
CA THR A 428 28.32 42.04 113.22
C THR A 428 28.78 41.04 114.28
N ILE A 429 29.19 39.83 113.89
CA ILE A 429 29.76 38.83 114.79
C ILE A 429 30.97 39.39 115.54
N LYS A 430 31.91 40.03 114.83
CA LYS A 430 33.10 40.66 115.44
C LYS A 430 32.71 41.75 116.44
N HIS A 431 31.73 42.59 116.11
CA HIS A 431 31.25 43.64 117.02
C HIS A 431 30.62 43.08 118.29
N ILE A 432 29.83 42.01 118.17
CA ILE A 432 29.21 41.35 119.33
C ILE A 432 30.27 40.68 120.21
N MET A 433 31.30 40.07 119.64
CA MET A 433 32.43 39.51 120.39
C MET A 433 33.16 40.59 121.19
N VAL A 434 33.47 41.73 120.57
CA VAL A 434 34.11 42.88 121.26
C VAL A 434 33.20 43.43 122.38
N LEU A 435 31.89 43.48 122.15
CA LEU A 435 30.92 43.88 123.17
C LEU A 435 30.89 42.91 124.35
N SER A 436 30.93 41.60 124.07
CA SER A 436 30.97 40.55 125.09
C SER A 436 32.24 40.66 125.96
N ASP A 437 33.40 40.92 125.34
CA ASP A 437 34.66 41.16 126.07
C ASP A 437 34.59 42.43 126.93
N SER A 438 33.97 43.50 126.40
CA SER A 438 33.78 44.75 127.15
C SER A 438 32.86 44.58 128.35
N LEU A 439 31.78 43.79 128.20
CA LEU A 439 30.88 43.43 129.30
C LEU A 439 31.58 42.58 130.36
N ALA A 440 32.45 41.65 129.97
CA ALA A 440 33.25 40.87 130.90
C ALA A 440 34.17 41.78 131.73
N GLY A 441 34.91 42.69 131.08
CA GLY A 441 35.77 43.64 131.79
C GLY A 441 34.99 44.59 132.72
N ALA A 442 33.79 45.02 132.31
CA ALA A 442 32.96 45.87 133.16
C ALA A 442 32.33 45.10 134.34
N SER A 443 32.01 43.81 134.17
CA SER A 443 31.59 42.92 135.27
C SER A 443 32.66 42.78 136.34
N ASP A 444 33.95 42.67 135.94
CA ASP A 444 35.08 42.61 136.87
C ASP A 444 35.19 43.90 137.72
N VAL A 445 35.01 45.08 137.11
CA VAL A 445 35.03 46.37 137.82
C VAL A 445 33.87 46.48 138.81
N VAL A 446 32.67 46.06 138.42
CA VAL A 446 31.48 46.08 139.28
C VAL A 446 31.62 45.07 140.43
N SER A 447 32.21 43.90 140.18
CA SER A 447 32.57 42.92 141.21
C SER A 447 33.57 43.49 142.23
N GLN A 448 34.54 44.28 141.76
CA GLN A 448 35.46 44.97 142.66
C GLN A 448 34.74 46.04 143.50
N LEU A 449 33.78 46.78 142.92
CA LEU A 449 32.95 47.74 143.66
C LEU A 449 32.09 47.05 144.74
N GLU A 450 31.60 45.82 144.49
CA GLU A 450 30.89 45.03 145.50
C GLU A 450 31.79 44.75 146.72
N LYS A 451 33.05 44.32 146.48
CA LYS A 451 34.05 44.08 147.53
C LYS A 451 34.44 45.34 148.29
N ASP A 452 34.60 46.46 147.58
CA ASP A 452 34.90 47.75 148.20
C ASP A 452 33.72 48.19 149.09
N GLY A 453 32.48 47.95 148.65
CA GLY A 453 31.28 48.17 149.44
C GLY A 453 31.21 47.30 150.71
N GLU A 454 31.58 46.02 150.63
CA GLU A 454 31.71 45.13 151.80
C GLU A 454 32.77 45.63 152.79
N THR A 455 33.90 46.11 152.27
CA THR A 455 34.98 46.70 153.07
C THR A 455 34.49 47.97 153.80
N ILE A 456 33.77 48.87 153.10
CA ILE A 456 33.17 50.07 153.72
C ILE A 456 32.16 49.67 154.80
N GLY A 457 31.31 48.66 154.55
CA GLY A 457 30.38 48.12 155.54
C GLY A 457 31.09 47.70 156.84
N SER A 458 32.19 46.94 156.71
CA SER A 458 33.00 46.53 157.89
C SER A 458 33.60 47.71 158.66
N VAL A 459 34.01 48.78 157.96
CA VAL A 459 34.54 49.99 158.59
C VAL A 459 33.45 50.74 159.34
N LEU A 460 32.24 50.80 158.78
CA LEU A 460 31.08 51.42 159.43
C LEU A 460 30.68 50.69 160.71
N ASP A 461 30.75 49.35 160.74
CA ASP A 461 30.52 48.57 161.96
C ASP A 461 31.50 48.93 163.08
N VAL A 462 32.79 49.15 162.74
CA VAL A 462 33.79 49.62 163.70
C VAL A 462 33.47 51.03 164.20
N ILE A 463 33.10 51.95 163.31
CA ILE A 463 32.75 53.34 163.69
C ILE A 463 31.50 53.35 164.57
N ARG A 464 30.49 52.53 164.25
CA ARG A 464 29.28 52.36 165.07
C ARG A 464 29.66 51.85 166.47
N GLY A 465 30.55 50.86 166.55
CA GLY A 465 31.09 50.37 167.82
C GLY A 465 31.82 51.45 168.63
N ILE A 466 32.62 52.30 167.98
CA ILE A 466 33.30 53.44 168.61
C ILE A 466 32.27 54.49 169.09
N ALA A 467 31.28 54.82 168.27
CA ALA A 467 30.23 55.77 168.62
C ALA A 467 29.40 55.27 169.82
N GLU A 468 29.07 53.99 169.87
CA GLU A 468 28.36 53.37 170.99
C GLU A 468 29.21 53.37 172.28
N GLN A 469 30.50 53.04 172.18
CA GLN A 469 31.45 53.19 173.30
C GLN A 469 31.57 54.65 173.76
N THR A 470 31.61 55.61 172.82
CA THR A 470 31.72 57.04 173.13
C THR A 470 30.45 57.56 173.79
N ASN A 471 29.27 57.09 173.36
CA ASN A 471 27.97 57.39 173.97
C ASN A 471 27.92 56.89 175.43
N LEU A 472 28.40 55.67 175.69
CA LEU A 472 28.53 55.08 177.02
C LEU A 472 29.51 55.85 177.93
N LEU A 473 30.68 56.23 177.39
CA LEU A 473 31.67 57.05 178.09
C LEU A 473 31.12 58.44 178.43
N ALA A 474 30.42 59.08 177.49
CA ALA A 474 29.79 60.38 177.67
C ALA A 474 28.65 60.32 178.70
N LEU A 475 27.84 59.25 178.71
CA LEU A 475 26.82 59.03 179.73
C LEU A 475 27.45 58.91 181.13
N ASN A 476 28.53 58.14 181.27
CA ASN A 476 29.26 58.02 182.53
C ASN A 476 29.85 59.36 182.99
N ALA A 477 30.37 60.17 182.05
CA ALA A 477 30.87 61.52 182.35
C ALA A 477 29.76 62.50 182.75
N ALA A 478 28.58 62.42 182.13
CA ALA A 478 27.41 63.24 182.47
C ALA A 478 26.87 62.89 183.87
N ILE A 479 26.85 61.60 184.23
CA ILE A 479 26.51 61.12 185.58
C ILE A 479 27.47 61.70 186.61
N GLU A 480 28.78 61.66 186.37
CA GLU A 480 29.77 62.14 187.34
C GLU A 480 29.81 63.68 187.42
N ALA A 481 29.53 64.39 186.32
CA ALA A 481 29.38 65.84 186.30
C ALA A 481 28.14 66.32 187.09
N ALA A 482 27.01 65.59 187.02
CA ALA A 482 25.84 65.84 187.85
C ALA A 482 26.12 65.63 189.34
N ARG A 483 27.06 64.71 189.66
CA ARG A 483 27.50 64.40 191.03
C ARG A 483 28.35 65.51 191.67
N ALA A 484 29.08 66.28 190.86
CA ALA A 484 29.95 67.38 191.30
C ALA A 484 29.20 68.71 191.57
N GLY A 485 27.88 68.77 191.37
CA GLY A 485 27.06 69.96 191.65
C GLY A 485 27.45 71.20 190.82
N GLU A 486 27.36 72.41 191.40
CA GLU A 486 27.58 73.70 190.69
C GLU A 486 28.97 73.83 190.02
N GLN A 487 30.00 73.14 190.50
CA GLN A 487 31.35 73.14 189.88
C GLN A 487 31.44 72.25 188.61
N GLY A 488 30.55 71.26 188.46
CA GLY A 488 30.53 70.31 187.34
C GLY A 488 29.70 70.74 186.15
N ARG A 489 29.03 71.90 186.24
CA ARG A 489 28.03 72.36 185.28
C ARG A 489 28.58 72.56 183.87
N GLY A 490 29.83 73.02 183.73
CA GLY A 490 30.52 73.11 182.43
C GLY A 490 30.87 71.73 181.84
N PHE A 491 31.25 70.76 182.68
CA PHE A 491 31.54 69.39 182.26
C PHE A 491 30.28 68.61 181.86
N ALA A 492 29.15 68.84 182.54
CA ALA A 492 27.88 68.22 182.19
C ALA A 492 27.42 68.63 180.78
N VAL A 493 27.56 69.91 180.43
CA VAL A 493 27.24 70.42 179.08
C VAL A 493 28.14 69.78 178.03
N VAL A 494 29.45 69.63 178.30
CA VAL A 494 30.37 68.96 177.37
C VAL A 494 30.04 67.47 177.23
N ALA A 495 29.69 66.78 178.33
CA ALA A 495 29.33 65.36 178.29
C ALA A 495 28.02 65.13 177.52
N ASP A 496 27.00 65.97 177.71
CA ASP A 496 25.77 65.91 176.91
C ASP A 496 26.02 66.24 175.44
N GLU A 497 26.94 67.16 175.13
CA GLU A 497 27.33 67.47 173.75
C GLU A 497 28.08 66.30 173.10
N VAL A 498 28.99 65.63 173.82
CA VAL A 498 29.68 64.41 173.34
C VAL A 498 28.70 63.26 173.17
N ARG A 499 27.71 63.12 174.07
CA ARG A 499 26.65 62.11 173.97
C ARG A 499 25.78 62.33 172.74
N SER A 500 25.35 63.57 172.53
CA SER A 500 24.62 64.02 171.34
C SER A 500 25.44 63.76 170.07
N LEU A 501 26.74 64.05 170.07
CA LEU A 501 27.63 63.81 168.94
C LEU A 501 27.80 62.32 168.64
N ALA A 502 27.95 61.49 169.67
CA ALA A 502 28.05 60.04 169.55
C ALA A 502 26.77 59.42 168.98
N GLN A 503 25.59 59.88 169.45
CA GLN A 503 24.30 59.45 168.93
C GLN A 503 24.08 59.91 167.49
N ARG A 504 24.42 61.16 167.15
CA ARG A 504 24.43 61.64 165.75
C ARG A 504 25.38 60.84 164.86
N THR A 505 26.53 60.41 165.40
CA THR A 505 27.49 59.56 164.69
C THR A 505 26.90 58.18 164.42
N GLN A 506 26.22 57.60 165.42
CA GLN A 506 25.53 56.32 165.30
C GLN A 506 24.39 56.38 164.26
N ASP A 507 23.54 57.41 164.33
CA ASP A 507 22.46 57.65 163.37
C ASP A 507 23.03 57.83 161.94
N SER A 508 24.12 58.60 161.79
CA SER A 508 24.79 58.79 160.50
C SER A 508 25.42 57.50 159.97
N THR A 509 26.05 56.69 160.82
CA THR A 509 26.58 55.38 160.40
C THR A 509 25.48 54.42 159.98
N GLN A 510 24.31 54.45 160.62
CA GLN A 510 23.16 53.64 160.25
C GLN A 510 22.56 54.05 158.89
N GLU A 511 22.53 55.37 158.62
CA GLU A 511 22.11 55.90 157.32
C GLU A 511 23.10 55.50 156.20
N ILE A 512 24.40 55.62 156.45
CA ILE A 512 25.43 55.17 155.48
C ILE A 512 25.38 53.65 155.29
N GLU A 513 25.18 52.85 156.34
CA GLU A 513 25.01 51.39 156.26
C GLU A 513 23.83 51.04 155.33
N SER A 514 22.71 51.75 155.46
CA SER A 514 21.55 51.58 154.56
C SER A 514 21.87 51.93 153.11
N ILE A 515 22.65 53.00 152.87
CA ILE A 515 23.12 53.39 151.54
C ILE A 515 24.05 52.32 150.95
N ILE A 516 24.99 51.80 151.73
CA ILE A 516 25.94 50.76 151.30
C ILE A 516 25.22 49.44 151.02
N SER A 517 24.26 49.05 151.86
CA SER A 517 23.42 47.86 151.62
C SER A 517 22.63 47.98 150.32
N THR A 518 22.04 49.16 150.08
CA THR A 518 21.35 49.46 148.81
C THR A 518 22.31 49.44 147.63
N LEU A 519 23.52 49.98 147.78
CA LEU A 519 24.57 49.97 146.77
C LEU A 519 24.99 48.55 146.42
N GLN A 520 25.29 47.70 147.42
CA GLN A 520 25.62 46.29 147.22
C GLN A 520 24.51 45.52 146.49
N GLN A 521 23.24 45.74 146.88
CA GLN A 521 22.10 45.13 146.20
C GLN A 521 22.04 45.54 144.72
N ARG A 522 22.19 46.83 144.42
CA ARG A 522 22.20 47.34 143.04
C ARG A 522 23.40 46.84 142.25
N THR A 523 24.57 46.73 142.86
CA THR A 523 25.78 46.18 142.24
C THR A 523 25.57 44.73 141.83
N ARG A 524 24.97 43.88 142.69
CA ARG A 524 24.60 42.49 142.34
C ARG A 524 23.60 42.42 141.20
N GLU A 525 22.62 43.32 141.18
CA GLU A 525 21.64 43.42 140.10
C GLU A 525 22.33 43.75 138.77
N VAL A 526 23.27 44.70 138.76
CA VAL A 526 24.08 45.06 137.58
C VAL A 526 24.92 43.88 137.08
N VAL A 527 25.59 43.13 137.97
CA VAL A 527 26.35 41.92 137.58
C VAL A 527 25.45 40.88 136.91
N ASN A 528 24.25 40.65 137.45
CA ASN A 528 23.29 39.71 136.84
C ASN A 528 22.83 40.18 135.45
N ILE A 529 22.51 41.47 135.29
CA ILE A 529 22.17 42.05 133.99
C ILE A 529 23.33 41.89 133.00
N MET A 530 24.58 42.12 133.43
CA MET A 530 25.75 41.95 132.56
C MET A 530 25.95 40.50 132.11
N GLU A 531 25.72 39.54 133.00
CA GLU A 531 25.78 38.11 132.65
C GLU A 531 24.67 37.72 131.68
N GLN A 532 23.45 38.25 131.86
CA GLN A 532 22.36 38.07 130.89
C GLN A 532 22.69 38.67 129.52
N CYS A 533 23.24 39.89 129.48
CA CYS A 533 23.69 40.51 128.23
C CYS A 533 24.78 39.69 127.54
N ARG A 534 25.68 39.06 128.29
CA ARG A 534 26.71 38.16 127.76
C ARG A 534 26.11 36.91 127.12
N LEU A 535 25.14 36.26 127.80
CA LEU A 535 24.41 35.12 127.26
C LEU A 535 23.64 35.47 125.98
N GLN A 536 22.95 36.62 125.98
CA GLN A 536 22.23 37.12 124.79
C GLN A 536 23.19 37.46 123.64
N GLY A 537 24.38 37.99 123.95
CA GLY A 537 25.44 38.21 122.97
C GLY A 537 25.90 36.90 122.31
N SER A 538 26.12 35.86 123.11
CA SER A 538 26.50 34.53 122.59
C SER A 538 25.40 33.91 121.72
N GLU A 539 24.13 34.05 122.10
CA GLU A 539 23.01 33.61 121.28
C GLU A 539 22.95 34.39 119.95
N SER A 540 23.16 35.70 120.00
CA SER A 540 23.18 36.57 118.82
C SER A 540 24.30 36.19 117.84
N VAL A 541 25.49 35.80 118.35
CA VAL A 541 26.58 35.26 117.52
C VAL A 541 26.13 33.97 116.83
N SER A 542 25.55 33.02 117.55
CA SER A 542 25.09 31.75 116.94
C SER A 542 24.01 31.96 115.87
N GLN A 543 23.09 32.91 116.08
CA GLN A 543 22.09 33.26 115.07
C GLN A 543 22.72 33.94 113.84
N ALA A 544 23.69 34.83 114.06
CA ALA A 544 24.42 35.48 112.97
C ALA A 544 25.25 34.48 112.15
N GLU A 545 25.91 33.51 112.78
CA GLU A 545 26.63 32.43 112.09
C GLU A 545 25.70 31.63 111.16
N LYS A 546 24.51 31.24 111.65
CA LYS A 546 23.49 30.57 110.82
C LYS A 546 23.03 31.44 109.65
N ALA A 547 22.88 32.74 109.85
CA ALA A 547 22.55 33.66 108.76
C ALA A 547 23.68 33.73 107.71
N GLY A 548 24.95 33.70 108.15
CA GLY A 548 26.13 33.64 107.26
C GLY A 548 26.20 32.33 106.45
N GLU A 549 25.85 31.19 107.06
CA GLU A 549 25.74 29.90 106.36
C GLU A 549 24.64 29.93 105.29
N LEU A 550 23.46 30.48 105.61
CA LEU A 550 22.37 30.63 104.65
C LEU A 550 22.76 31.53 103.46
N LEU A 551 23.46 32.63 103.72
CA LEU A 551 23.99 33.50 102.66
C LEU A 551 25.01 32.76 101.76
N THR A 552 25.82 31.88 102.34
CA THR A 552 26.74 31.02 101.56
C THR A 552 25.99 30.00 100.70
N SER A 553 24.91 29.42 101.22
CA SER A 553 24.02 28.57 100.42
C SER A 553 23.41 29.35 99.25
N ILE A 554 22.92 30.57 99.50
CA ILE A 554 22.36 31.45 98.46
C ILE A 554 23.40 31.73 97.36
N THR A 555 24.65 32.07 97.71
CA THR A 555 25.70 32.29 96.69
C THR A 555 25.96 31.04 95.83
N THR A 556 25.87 29.84 96.41
CA THR A 556 26.07 28.57 95.69
C THR A 556 24.91 28.28 94.73
N ASP A 557 23.67 28.48 95.19
CA ASP A 557 22.46 28.32 94.36
C ASP A 557 22.44 29.33 93.22
N VAL A 558 22.83 30.58 93.49
CA VAL A 558 22.91 31.63 92.47
C VAL A 558 24.01 31.35 91.44
N GLN A 559 25.16 30.80 91.84
CA GLN A 559 26.18 30.34 90.89
C GLN A 559 25.62 29.26 89.96
N THR A 560 24.86 28.31 90.49
CA THR A 560 24.17 27.28 89.69
C THR A 560 23.21 27.91 88.68
N ILE A 561 22.47 28.96 89.07
CA ILE A 561 21.57 29.69 88.16
C ILE A 561 22.36 30.37 87.02
N MET A 562 23.53 30.95 87.29
CA MET A 562 24.38 31.55 86.25
C MET A 562 24.91 30.49 85.27
N ASP A 563 25.33 29.33 85.78
CA ASP A 563 25.79 28.21 84.95
C ASP A 563 24.65 27.68 84.06
N MET A 564 23.44 27.52 84.63
CA MET A 564 22.23 27.15 83.88
C MET A 564 21.89 28.18 82.79
N SER A 565 22.00 29.47 83.10
CA SER A 565 21.74 30.54 82.13
C SER A 565 22.72 30.48 80.95
N THR A 566 23.98 30.11 81.20
CA THR A 566 24.99 29.89 80.15
C THR A 566 24.61 28.70 79.25
N HIS A 567 24.16 27.59 79.84
CA HIS A 567 23.67 26.44 79.06
C HIS A 567 22.44 26.76 78.21
N ILE A 568 21.49 27.54 78.77
CA ILE A 568 20.31 28.01 78.04
C ILE A 568 20.73 28.89 76.86
N ALA A 569 21.71 29.80 77.06
CA ALA A 569 22.22 30.65 75.98
C ALA A 569 22.80 29.83 74.81
N THR A 570 23.55 28.76 75.08
CA THR A 570 24.05 27.86 74.04
C THR A 570 22.91 27.14 73.31
N ALA A 571 21.91 26.65 74.04
CA ALA A 571 20.75 25.97 73.44
C ALA A 571 19.91 26.92 72.56
N ILE A 572 19.83 28.20 72.92
CA ILE A 572 19.18 29.25 72.12
C ILE A 572 19.91 29.44 70.79
N ASP A 573 21.24 29.46 70.78
CA ASP A 573 22.02 29.62 69.55
C ASP A 573 21.82 28.43 68.59
N GLU A 574 21.81 27.20 69.12
CA GLU A 574 21.46 25.99 68.37
C GLU A 574 20.02 26.05 67.82
N GLN A 575 19.04 26.45 68.63
CA GLN A 575 17.65 26.61 68.17
C GLN A 575 17.52 27.66 67.08
N ASN A 576 18.27 28.76 67.16
CA ASN A 576 18.24 29.82 66.16
C ASN A 576 18.78 29.33 64.81
N GLN A 577 19.85 28.52 64.84
CA GLN A 577 20.39 27.86 63.66
C GLN A 577 19.38 26.91 63.02
N VAL A 578 18.72 26.07 63.83
CA VAL A 578 17.69 25.13 63.36
C VAL A 578 16.49 25.88 62.77
N ALA A 579 15.99 26.92 63.43
CA ALA A 579 14.87 27.72 62.92
C ALA A 579 15.21 28.40 61.58
N SER A 580 16.42 28.92 61.42
CA SER A 580 16.91 29.49 60.16
C SER A 580 17.00 28.45 59.04
N GLU A 581 17.46 27.24 59.36
CA GLU A 581 17.52 26.13 58.40
C GLU A 581 16.12 25.64 57.98
N VAL A 582 15.20 25.52 58.93
CA VAL A 582 13.79 25.20 58.66
C VAL A 582 13.19 26.23 57.71
N ASN A 583 13.38 27.53 57.99
CA ASN A 583 12.87 28.59 57.11
C ASN A 583 13.44 28.49 55.68
N LYS A 584 14.75 28.22 55.52
CA LYS A 584 15.35 27.99 54.19
C LYS A 584 14.76 26.78 53.47
N ASN A 585 14.54 25.69 54.19
CA ASN A 585 13.95 24.47 53.62
C ASN A 585 12.50 24.70 53.19
N VAL A 586 11.73 25.48 53.95
CA VAL A 586 10.36 25.86 53.60
C VAL A 586 10.31 26.68 52.32
N VAL A 587 11.18 27.68 52.17
CA VAL A 587 11.29 28.45 50.91
C VAL A 587 11.59 27.52 49.73
N ARG A 588 12.50 26.56 49.92
CA ARG A 588 12.83 25.58 48.88
C ARG A 588 11.65 24.68 48.50
N ILE A 589 10.87 24.24 49.49
CA ILE A 589 9.64 23.46 49.26
C ILE A 589 8.64 24.28 48.45
N ARG A 590 8.48 25.57 48.79
CA ARG A 590 7.59 26.49 48.08
C ARG A 590 7.99 26.64 46.60
N ASP A 591 9.28 26.84 46.33
CA ASP A 591 9.79 26.97 44.95
C ASP A 591 9.58 25.67 44.15
N ILE A 592 9.82 24.50 44.77
CA ILE A 592 9.56 23.19 44.15
C ILE A 592 8.07 23.01 43.84
N ALA A 593 7.21 23.37 44.78
CA ALA A 593 5.76 23.28 44.63
C ALA A 593 5.25 24.15 43.47
N GLN A 594 5.79 25.36 43.33
CA GLN A 594 5.45 26.25 42.23
C GLN A 594 5.88 25.69 40.86
N VAL A 595 7.13 25.20 40.74
CA VAL A 595 7.62 24.58 39.51
C VAL A 595 6.81 23.32 39.15
N ALA A 596 6.46 22.50 40.15
CA ALA A 596 5.63 21.32 39.93
C ALA A 596 4.20 21.67 39.47
N SER A 597 3.63 22.78 39.97
CA SER A 597 2.35 23.30 39.46
C SER A 597 2.45 23.77 38.00
N GLU A 598 3.55 24.41 37.60
CA GLU A 598 3.78 24.79 36.20
C GLU A 598 3.92 23.56 35.29
N HIS A 599 4.63 22.52 35.74
CA HIS A 599 4.72 21.24 35.03
C HIS A 599 3.37 20.54 34.91
N ALA A 600 2.56 20.55 35.96
CA ALA A 600 1.19 20.05 35.89
C ALA A 600 0.39 20.80 34.81
N GLN A 601 0.43 22.12 34.79
CA GLN A 601 -0.25 22.91 33.75
C GLN A 601 0.21 22.55 32.32
N SER A 602 1.52 22.40 32.12
CA SER A 602 2.09 22.01 30.82
C SER A 602 1.68 20.59 30.40
N ASN A 603 1.59 19.66 31.35
CA ASN A 603 1.12 18.30 31.10
C ASN A 603 -0.36 18.26 30.73
N ALA A 604 -1.20 19.09 31.37
CA ALA A 604 -2.61 19.21 31.03
C ALA A 604 -2.79 19.66 29.58
N GLN A 605 -2.07 20.71 29.17
CA GLN A 605 -2.08 21.19 27.77
C GLN A 605 -1.60 20.11 26.79
N SER A 606 -0.49 19.44 27.11
CA SER A 606 0.04 18.37 26.25
C SER A 606 -0.94 17.20 26.13
N SER A 607 -1.67 16.89 27.20
CA SER A 607 -2.69 15.85 27.20
C SER A 607 -3.88 16.21 26.30
N GLU A 608 -4.29 17.48 26.31
CA GLU A 608 -5.34 18.02 25.44
C GLU A 608 -4.91 17.95 23.96
N GLU A 609 -3.68 18.35 23.64
CA GLU A 609 -3.11 18.24 22.28
C GLU A 609 -3.06 16.78 21.80
N VAL A 610 -2.62 15.84 22.65
CA VAL A 610 -2.60 14.40 22.31
C VAL A 610 -4.02 13.86 22.09
N SER A 611 -4.98 14.27 22.93
CA SER A 611 -6.39 13.88 22.77
C SER A 611 -6.98 14.41 21.45
N GLU A 612 -6.67 15.65 21.08
CA GLU A 612 -7.08 16.24 19.81
C GLU A 612 -6.48 15.46 18.62
N GLN A 613 -5.17 15.17 18.64
CA GLN A 613 -4.52 14.39 17.59
C GLN A 613 -5.08 12.96 17.49
N ALA A 614 -5.37 12.33 18.62
CA ALA A 614 -6.03 11.03 18.66
C ALA A 614 -7.44 11.08 18.04
N SER A 615 -8.21 12.14 18.32
CA SER A 615 -9.52 12.38 17.72
C SER A 615 -9.44 12.58 16.19
N VAL A 616 -8.46 13.34 15.71
CA VAL A 616 -8.20 13.55 14.28
C VAL A 616 -7.84 12.22 13.60
N LEU A 617 -6.95 11.41 14.20
CA LEU A 617 -6.60 10.09 13.69
C LEU A 617 -7.80 9.14 13.71
N HIS A 618 -8.60 9.15 14.78
CA HIS A 618 -9.83 8.36 14.87
C HIS A 618 -10.80 8.74 13.76
N GLN A 619 -11.04 10.03 13.49
CA GLN A 619 -11.89 10.47 12.38
C GLN A 619 -11.31 10.07 11.00
N ALA A 620 -9.99 10.13 10.82
CA ALA A 620 -9.35 9.72 9.57
C ALA A 620 -9.57 8.23 9.28
N VAL A 621 -9.49 7.40 10.31
CA VAL A 621 -9.63 5.94 10.21
C VAL A 621 -11.10 5.51 10.19
N ALA A 622 -11.97 6.17 10.95
CA ALA A 622 -13.42 5.90 11.00
C ALA A 622 -14.14 6.15 9.67
N LYS A 623 -13.51 6.86 8.73
CA LYS A 623 -13.99 6.96 7.33
C LYS A 623 -14.03 5.60 6.64
N TYR A 624 -13.18 4.67 7.05
CA TYR A 624 -13.12 3.32 6.49
C TYR A 624 -13.98 2.37 7.31
N LYS A 625 -14.94 1.74 6.63
CA LYS A 625 -15.76 0.68 7.21
C LYS A 625 -15.02 -0.64 7.09
N VAL A 626 -14.67 -1.20 8.24
CA VAL A 626 -13.89 -2.43 8.41
C VAL A 626 -14.77 -3.66 8.63
#